data_AF-A0A241XRC7-F1
#
_entry.id   AF-A0A241XRC7-F1
#
_cell.length_a   1.000
_cell.length_b   1.000
_cell.length_c   1.000
_cell.angle_alpha   90.00
_cell.angle_beta   90.00
_cell.angle_gamma   90.00
#
_symmetry.space_group_name_H-M   'P 1'
#
loop_
_entity.id
_entity.type
_entity.pdbx_description
1 polymer ?
#
loop_
_entity_poly.entity_id
_entity_poly.type
_entity_poly.pdbx_seq_one_letter_code
_entity_poly.pdbx_strand_id
1 'polypeptide(L)'
;MNTTKSYDVELRNQVDGVVPSSATFALDRNKALEIVRLSVLVKASNLHKVEKLDRTVDYQAEFEIDGETLNVSSRDFWFAGHAKSSGAPFETEQLSIAELAQFFGVTVEDAREPFEAFHGATKEEIRSVMMQDIVGDYDIPEEVSEWKWVEEKASFVHARNGQDGVWEFVLNLANSWDDIPEKLVPVISSARADHAGYLIIHQGT
;
A
#
# COMPACT_ATOMS: atom_id res chain seq x y z
N MET A 1 -1.29 -33.22 -13.78
CA MET A 1 -0.70 -33.20 -12.43
C MET A 1 -0.11 -31.81 -12.26
N ASN A 2 -0.53 -31.05 -11.24
CA ASN A 2 0.11 -29.76 -10.95
C ASN A 2 1.47 -30.06 -10.33
N THR A 3 2.55 -29.70 -11.03
CA THR A 3 3.92 -29.80 -10.52
C THR A 3 4.06 -28.85 -9.32
N THR A 4 4.69 -29.32 -8.25
CA THR A 4 5.04 -28.53 -7.07
C THR A 4 6.54 -28.60 -6.82
N LYS A 5 7.10 -27.57 -6.17
CA LYS A 5 8.48 -27.55 -5.66
C LYS A 5 8.42 -27.47 -4.14
N SER A 6 8.91 -28.51 -3.49
CA SER A 6 8.99 -28.58 -2.02
C SER A 6 10.28 -27.97 -1.52
N TYR A 7 10.19 -27.35 -0.35
CA TYR A 7 11.27 -26.71 0.36
C TYR A 7 11.29 -27.22 1.80
N ASP A 8 12.50 -27.46 2.29
CA ASP A 8 12.83 -27.73 3.68
C ASP A 8 13.99 -26.80 4.00
N VAL A 9 13.73 -25.81 4.84
CA VAL A 9 14.63 -24.67 5.04
C VAL A 9 14.88 -24.41 6.51
N GLU A 10 16.09 -23.94 6.79
CA GLU A 10 16.48 -23.48 8.11
C GLU A 10 16.01 -22.04 8.37
N LEU A 11 15.79 -21.73 9.65
CA LEU A 11 15.54 -20.36 10.11
C LEU A 11 16.86 -19.61 10.28
N ARG A 12 16.85 -18.32 9.98
CA ARG A 12 17.97 -17.41 10.26
C ARG A 12 18.00 -17.02 11.74
N ASN A 13 19.21 -16.86 12.28
CA ASN A 13 19.46 -16.39 13.64
C ASN A 13 18.78 -17.23 14.74
N GLN A 14 18.86 -18.57 14.61
CA GLN A 14 18.21 -19.47 15.56
C GLN A 14 18.67 -19.25 17.00
N VAL A 15 17.68 -19.18 17.89
CA VAL A 15 17.85 -19.29 19.34
C VAL A 15 16.95 -20.43 19.79
N ASP A 16 17.56 -21.47 20.34
CA ASP A 16 16.87 -22.70 20.75
C ASP A 16 15.67 -22.41 21.66
N GLY A 17 14.52 -22.98 21.29
CA GLY A 17 13.27 -22.84 22.05
C GLY A 17 12.61 -21.46 21.96
N VAL A 18 13.16 -20.53 21.18
CA VAL A 18 12.62 -19.16 21.01
C VAL A 18 12.08 -18.94 19.59
N VAL A 19 12.66 -19.60 18.59
CA VAL A 19 12.22 -19.55 17.18
C VAL A 19 12.05 -20.97 16.62
N PRO A 20 11.30 -21.17 15.51
CA PRO A 20 11.13 -22.50 14.92
C PRO A 20 12.47 -23.10 14.50
N SER A 21 12.58 -24.43 14.54
CA SER A 21 13.83 -25.13 14.17
C SER A 21 13.98 -25.29 12.66
N SER A 22 12.87 -25.50 11.96
CA SER A 22 12.80 -25.64 10.51
C SER A 22 11.43 -25.19 9.99
N ALA A 23 11.36 -24.97 8.68
CA ALA A 23 10.13 -24.67 7.98
C ALA A 23 10.03 -25.51 6.71
N THR A 24 8.86 -26.08 6.44
CA THR A 24 8.58 -26.83 5.22
C THR A 24 7.38 -26.24 4.50
N PHE A 25 7.45 -26.21 3.17
CA PHE A 25 6.36 -25.73 2.32
C PHE A 25 6.51 -26.25 0.90
N ALA A 26 5.43 -26.20 0.14
CA ALA A 26 5.44 -26.52 -1.29
C ALA A 26 4.79 -25.39 -2.08
N LEU A 27 5.48 -24.94 -3.12
CA LEU A 27 4.97 -23.94 -4.04
C LEU A 27 4.49 -24.62 -5.32
N ASP A 28 3.39 -24.13 -5.88
CA ASP A 28 2.96 -24.47 -7.23
C ASP A 28 3.34 -23.35 -8.22
N ARG A 29 3.01 -23.55 -9.49
CA ARG A 29 3.29 -22.55 -10.54
C ARG A 29 2.59 -21.22 -10.28
N ASN A 30 1.39 -21.21 -9.69
CA ASN A 30 0.64 -19.98 -9.44
C ASN A 30 1.30 -19.14 -8.35
N LYS A 31 1.72 -19.79 -7.26
CA LYS A 31 2.47 -19.13 -6.18
C LYS A 31 3.84 -18.65 -6.67
N ALA A 32 4.50 -19.42 -7.54
CA ALA A 32 5.74 -18.97 -8.17
C ALA A 32 5.52 -17.73 -9.05
N LEU A 33 4.46 -17.71 -9.86
CA LEU A 33 4.10 -16.55 -10.67
C LEU A 33 3.79 -15.31 -9.80
N GLU A 34 3.08 -15.50 -8.69
CA GLU A 34 2.84 -14.44 -7.70
C GLU A 34 4.15 -13.87 -7.14
N ILE A 35 5.09 -14.72 -6.70
CA ILE A 35 6.38 -14.28 -6.17
C ILE A 35 7.17 -13.48 -7.23
N VAL A 36 7.22 -13.97 -8.49
CA VAL A 36 7.90 -13.25 -9.58
C VAL A 36 7.24 -11.89 -9.83
N ARG A 37 5.90 -11.81 -9.81
CA ARG A 37 5.15 -10.55 -9.95
C ARG A 37 5.49 -9.54 -8.87
N LEU A 38 5.47 -9.98 -7.61
CA LEU A 38 5.83 -9.14 -6.47
C LEU A 38 7.27 -8.63 -6.59
N SER A 39 8.21 -9.45 -7.08
CA SER A 39 9.60 -9.03 -7.31
C SER A 39 9.73 -7.93 -8.36
N VAL A 40 8.92 -7.99 -9.42
CA VAL A 40 8.87 -6.98 -10.48
C VAL A 40 8.32 -5.67 -9.92
N LEU A 41 7.25 -5.74 -9.11
CA LEU A 41 6.68 -4.57 -8.43
C LEU A 41 7.70 -3.91 -7.50
N VAL A 42 8.36 -4.70 -6.65
CA VAL A 42 9.43 -4.20 -5.74
C VAL A 42 10.50 -3.45 -6.52
N LYS A 43 10.96 -4.01 -7.64
CA LYS A 43 11.97 -3.39 -8.49
C LYS A 43 11.46 -2.12 -9.18
N ALA A 44 10.25 -2.14 -9.73
CA ALA A 44 9.67 -1.01 -10.46
C ALA A 44 9.37 0.19 -9.55
N SER A 45 8.94 -0.09 -8.32
CA SER A 45 8.59 0.92 -7.32
C SER A 45 9.77 1.34 -6.43
N ASN A 46 10.99 0.83 -6.69
CA ASN A 46 12.19 1.08 -5.88
C ASN A 46 11.98 0.79 -4.38
N LEU A 47 11.24 -0.28 -4.07
CA LEU A 47 11.00 -0.73 -2.70
C LEU A 47 12.12 -1.67 -2.24
N HIS A 48 12.29 -1.78 -0.92
CA HIS A 48 13.18 -2.78 -0.34
C HIS A 48 12.60 -4.20 -0.46
N LYS A 49 11.33 -4.36 -0.06
CA LYS A 49 10.55 -5.60 -0.14
C LYS A 49 9.05 -5.30 -0.08
N VAL A 50 8.24 -6.32 -0.32
CA VAL A 50 6.81 -6.38 0.03
C VAL A 50 6.58 -7.53 0.99
N GLU A 51 5.62 -7.36 1.90
CA GLU A 51 5.20 -8.37 2.86
C GLU A 51 3.72 -8.69 2.61
N LYS A 52 3.41 -9.97 2.52
CA LYS A 52 2.04 -10.46 2.31
C LYS A 52 1.73 -11.52 3.34
N LEU A 53 0.57 -11.43 3.99
CA LEU A 53 0.09 -12.48 4.89
C LEU A 53 0.02 -13.83 4.16
N ASP A 54 0.70 -14.83 4.69
CA ASP A 54 0.76 -16.17 4.10
C ASP A 54 1.03 -17.22 5.20
N ARG A 55 0.07 -18.14 5.39
CA ARG A 55 0.10 -19.21 6.41
C ARG A 55 0.29 -20.60 5.79
N THR A 56 0.85 -20.66 4.58
CA THR A 56 1.03 -21.94 3.87
C THR A 56 2.26 -22.73 4.32
N VAL A 57 3.07 -22.15 5.21
CA VAL A 57 4.29 -22.77 5.75
C VAL A 57 3.99 -23.57 6.99
N ASP A 58 4.52 -24.79 7.03
CA ASP A 58 4.53 -25.63 8.22
C ASP A 58 5.85 -25.43 8.97
N TYR A 59 5.76 -24.91 10.19
CA TYR A 59 6.91 -24.60 11.04
C TYR A 59 7.06 -25.65 12.13
N GLN A 60 8.27 -26.19 12.29
CA GLN A 60 8.58 -27.07 13.40
C GLN A 60 8.89 -26.22 14.65
N ALA A 61 7.90 -26.06 15.53
CA ALA A 61 7.99 -25.29 16.76
C ALA A 61 7.18 -25.92 17.91
N GLU A 62 7.64 -25.72 19.16
CA GLU A 62 6.93 -26.15 20.38
C GLU A 62 6.00 -25.04 20.94
N PHE A 63 5.77 -23.99 20.18
CA PHE A 63 4.98 -22.82 20.58
C PHE A 63 4.11 -22.33 19.43
N GLU A 64 3.12 -21.49 19.75
CA GLU A 64 2.24 -20.88 18.76
C GLU A 64 2.96 -19.76 17.99
N ILE A 65 2.72 -19.69 16.69
CA ILE A 65 3.23 -18.66 15.78
C ILE A 65 2.11 -17.67 15.46
N ASP A 66 2.48 -16.41 15.25
CA ASP A 66 1.58 -15.34 14.79
C ASP A 66 2.26 -14.47 13.72
N GLY A 67 1.43 -13.80 12.92
CA GLY A 67 1.87 -12.83 11.92
C GLY A 67 2.69 -13.42 10.76
N GLU A 68 2.34 -14.61 10.27
CA GLU A 68 3.10 -15.27 9.21
C GLU A 68 2.98 -14.54 7.87
N THR A 69 4.11 -14.23 7.27
CA THR A 69 4.19 -13.46 6.03
C THR A 69 5.14 -14.08 5.02
N LEU A 70 4.74 -14.05 3.74
CA LEU A 70 5.62 -14.15 2.59
C LEU A 70 6.27 -12.78 2.35
N ASN A 71 7.59 -12.76 2.36
CA ASN A 71 8.41 -11.59 2.10
C ASN A 71 9.06 -11.75 0.72
N VAL A 72 8.97 -10.71 -0.11
CA VAL A 72 9.53 -10.74 -1.47
C VAL A 72 10.35 -9.48 -1.71
N SER A 73 11.63 -9.65 -2.05
CA SER A 73 12.50 -8.58 -2.55
C SER A 73 12.59 -8.62 -4.08
N SER A 74 13.47 -7.80 -4.67
CA SER A 74 13.74 -7.86 -6.12
C SER A 74 14.48 -9.12 -6.57
N ARG A 75 15.01 -9.93 -5.65
CA ARG A 75 15.88 -11.08 -5.95
C ARG A 75 15.49 -12.36 -5.23
N ASP A 76 14.98 -12.22 -4.01
CA ASP A 76 14.79 -13.33 -3.08
C ASP A 76 13.40 -13.29 -2.44
N PHE A 77 12.93 -14.45 -2.01
CA PHE A 77 11.73 -14.59 -1.19
C PHE A 77 12.03 -15.41 0.06
N TRP A 78 11.29 -15.16 1.14
CA TRP A 78 11.41 -15.88 2.41
C TRP A 78 10.11 -15.77 3.18
N PHE A 79 9.95 -16.58 4.23
CA PHE A 79 8.84 -16.45 5.15
C PHE A 79 9.31 -15.92 6.49
N ALA A 80 8.45 -15.17 7.16
CA ALA A 80 8.73 -14.57 8.46
C ALA A 80 7.50 -14.66 9.36
N GLY A 81 7.71 -14.54 10.67
CA GLY A 81 6.65 -14.52 11.67
C GLY A 81 7.19 -14.20 13.05
N HIS A 82 6.33 -14.35 14.05
CA HIS A 82 6.68 -14.13 15.45
C HIS A 82 6.24 -15.30 16.33
N ALA A 83 7.05 -15.65 17.32
CA ALA A 83 6.61 -16.52 18.40
C ALA A 83 5.58 -15.79 19.27
N LYS A 84 4.35 -16.30 19.37
CA LYS A 84 3.24 -15.61 20.02
C LYS A 84 3.45 -15.35 21.51
N SER A 85 4.19 -16.22 22.18
CA SER A 85 4.47 -16.14 23.62
C SER A 85 5.51 -15.06 23.96
N SER A 86 6.52 -14.86 23.11
CA SER A 86 7.67 -13.98 23.38
C SER A 86 7.71 -12.74 22.50
N GLY A 87 6.95 -12.73 21.39
CA GLY A 87 7.06 -11.72 20.34
C GLY A 87 8.36 -11.81 19.54
N ALA A 88 9.19 -12.84 19.74
CA ALA A 88 10.47 -12.96 19.06
C ALA A 88 10.27 -13.16 17.55
N PRO A 89 10.86 -12.31 16.69
CA PRO A 89 10.75 -12.45 15.25
C PRO A 89 11.64 -13.60 14.76
N PHE A 90 11.22 -14.24 13.68
CA PHE A 90 12.02 -15.21 12.95
C PHE A 90 11.82 -15.06 11.44
N GLU A 91 12.80 -15.52 10.67
CA GLU A 91 12.76 -15.56 9.21
C GLU A 91 13.36 -16.88 8.73
N THR A 92 12.82 -17.47 7.67
CA THR A 92 13.50 -18.54 6.93
C THR A 92 14.74 -17.99 6.23
N GLU A 93 15.60 -18.87 5.74
CA GLU A 93 16.57 -18.46 4.74
C GLU A 93 15.89 -17.81 3.51
N GLN A 94 16.68 -17.01 2.81
CA GLN A 94 16.24 -16.33 1.60
C GLN A 94 16.50 -17.21 0.39
N LEU A 95 15.44 -17.45 -0.40
CA LEU A 95 15.45 -18.33 -1.56
C LEU A 95 15.42 -17.52 -2.84
N SER A 96 16.15 -17.99 -3.84
CA SER A 96 16.30 -17.29 -5.13
C SER A 96 15.00 -17.32 -5.94
N ILE A 97 14.53 -16.13 -6.33
CA ILE A 97 13.39 -15.99 -7.25
C ILE A 97 13.77 -16.47 -8.65
N ALA A 98 15.02 -16.30 -9.07
CA ALA A 98 15.48 -16.75 -10.38
C ALA A 98 15.41 -18.28 -10.51
N GLU A 99 15.80 -19.01 -9.47
CA GLU A 99 15.72 -20.48 -9.45
C GLU A 99 14.28 -20.99 -9.38
N LEU A 100 13.41 -20.29 -8.64
CA LEU A 100 11.98 -20.59 -8.60
C LEU A 100 11.34 -20.39 -9.99
N ALA A 101 11.62 -19.24 -10.63
CA ALA A 101 11.13 -18.91 -11.96
C ALA A 101 11.59 -19.92 -13.00
N GLN A 102 12.87 -20.32 -12.95
CA GLN A 102 13.44 -21.33 -13.84
C GLN A 102 12.74 -22.69 -13.68
N PHE A 103 12.48 -23.13 -12.45
CA PHE A 103 11.82 -24.42 -12.19
C PHE A 103 10.41 -24.49 -12.80
N PHE A 104 9.65 -23.39 -12.71
CA PHE A 104 8.27 -23.33 -13.18
C PHE A 104 8.09 -22.81 -14.61
N GLY A 105 9.18 -22.44 -15.29
CA GLY A 105 9.12 -21.79 -16.60
C GLY A 105 8.30 -20.50 -16.57
N VAL A 106 8.51 -19.67 -15.54
CA VAL A 106 7.87 -18.36 -15.38
C VAL A 106 8.85 -17.28 -15.82
N THR A 107 8.35 -16.33 -16.60
CA THR A 107 9.12 -15.19 -17.13
C THR A 107 8.66 -13.87 -16.51
N VAL A 108 9.44 -12.80 -16.72
CA VAL A 108 9.03 -11.44 -16.33
C VAL A 108 7.83 -10.99 -17.16
N GLU A 109 7.71 -11.45 -18.41
CA GLU A 109 6.58 -11.18 -19.28
C GLU A 109 5.28 -11.78 -18.72
N ASP A 110 5.30 -13.03 -18.23
CA ASP A 110 4.16 -13.64 -17.53
C ASP A 110 3.73 -12.83 -16.28
N ALA A 111 4.70 -12.16 -15.67
CA ALA A 111 4.52 -11.31 -14.51
C ALA A 111 4.09 -9.87 -14.83
N ARG A 112 4.10 -9.46 -16.10
CA ARG A 112 3.67 -8.13 -16.57
C ARG A 112 2.21 -8.05 -17.00
N GLU A 113 1.54 -9.19 -17.19
CA GLU A 113 0.08 -9.26 -17.26
C GLU A 113 -0.52 -8.46 -16.09
N PRO A 114 -1.46 -7.54 -16.31
CA PRO A 114 -1.95 -6.63 -15.27
C PRO A 114 -2.45 -7.43 -14.07
N PHE A 115 -1.67 -7.34 -12.99
CA PHE A 115 -1.98 -7.90 -11.70
C PHE A 115 -2.52 -6.75 -10.86
N GLU A 116 -3.82 -6.75 -10.62
CA GLU A 116 -4.36 -6.03 -9.46
C GLU A 116 -3.85 -6.76 -8.21
N ALA A 117 -2.71 -6.33 -7.68
CA ALA A 117 -2.20 -6.79 -6.39
C ALA A 117 -3.21 -6.57 -5.25
N PHE A 118 -4.11 -5.62 -5.47
CA PHE A 118 -5.23 -5.28 -4.64
C PHE A 118 -6.44 -5.10 -5.55
N HIS A 119 -7.22 -6.15 -5.77
CA HIS A 119 -8.43 -6.09 -6.60
C HIS A 119 -9.37 -5.00 -6.05
N GLY A 120 -9.62 -3.95 -6.84
CA GLY A 120 -10.43 -2.80 -6.45
C GLY A 120 -9.73 -1.73 -5.59
N ALA A 121 -8.44 -1.86 -5.24
CA ALA A 121 -7.73 -0.75 -4.61
C ALA A 121 -7.11 0.16 -5.68
N THR A 122 -7.58 1.40 -5.71
CA THR A 122 -7.05 2.46 -6.57
C THR A 122 -5.99 3.24 -5.81
N LYS A 123 -4.96 3.71 -6.52
CA LYS A 123 -4.04 4.71 -5.97
C LYS A 123 -4.87 5.94 -5.58
N GLU A 124 -4.93 6.27 -4.29
CA GLU A 124 -5.56 7.53 -3.87
C GLU A 124 -4.65 8.68 -4.28
N GLU A 125 -5.13 9.49 -5.21
CA GLU A 125 -4.42 10.67 -5.70
C GLU A 125 -4.88 11.92 -4.93
N ILE A 126 -3.97 12.88 -4.81
CA ILE A 126 -4.29 14.21 -4.29
C ILE A 126 -4.62 15.08 -5.50
N ARG A 127 -5.87 15.52 -5.60
CA ARG A 127 -6.29 16.46 -6.63
C ARG A 127 -6.18 17.88 -6.08
N SER A 128 -5.83 18.85 -6.93
CA SER A 128 -5.85 20.27 -6.58
C SER A 128 -6.83 21.04 -7.47
N VAL A 129 -7.45 22.07 -6.89
CA VAL A 129 -8.35 22.99 -7.58
C VAL A 129 -8.19 24.39 -7.01
N MET A 130 -8.26 25.38 -7.89
CA MET A 130 -8.22 26.79 -7.51
C MET A 130 -9.63 27.27 -7.14
N MET A 131 -9.78 28.00 -6.04
CA MET A 131 -11.11 28.47 -5.60
C MET A 131 -11.77 29.39 -6.64
N GLN A 132 -10.99 30.21 -7.34
CA GLN A 132 -11.50 31.08 -8.41
C GLN A 132 -12.16 30.28 -9.55
N ASP A 133 -11.71 29.06 -9.84
CA ASP A 133 -12.34 28.18 -10.84
C ASP A 133 -13.72 27.69 -10.40
N ILE A 134 -14.02 27.76 -9.10
CA ILE A 134 -15.27 27.29 -8.49
C ILE A 134 -16.25 28.45 -8.32
N VAL A 135 -15.81 29.54 -7.70
CA VAL A 135 -16.70 30.62 -7.27
C VAL A 135 -16.68 31.84 -8.17
N GLY A 136 -15.73 31.90 -9.12
CA GLY A 136 -15.40 33.08 -9.92
C GLY A 136 -14.34 33.97 -9.26
N ASP A 137 -14.00 35.08 -9.90
CA ASP A 137 -13.06 36.05 -9.34
C ASP A 137 -13.60 36.68 -8.05
N TYR A 138 -12.71 36.85 -7.07
CA TYR A 138 -12.99 37.51 -5.80
C TYR A 138 -11.73 38.23 -5.31
N ASP A 139 -11.91 39.33 -4.58
CA ASP A 139 -10.81 40.15 -4.06
C ASP A 139 -10.39 39.73 -2.64
N ILE A 140 -11.35 39.33 -1.79
CA ILE A 140 -11.13 39.04 -0.37
C ILE A 140 -11.67 37.63 -0.05
N PRO A 141 -10.80 36.65 0.29
CA PRO A 141 -11.22 35.28 0.61
C PRO A 141 -12.30 35.18 1.69
N GLU A 142 -12.23 36.01 2.72
CA GLU A 142 -13.15 36.01 3.87
C GLU A 142 -14.60 36.39 3.52
N GLU A 143 -14.80 37.03 2.36
CA GLU A 143 -16.13 37.37 1.83
C GLU A 143 -16.79 36.20 1.08
N VAL A 144 -16.01 35.18 0.71
CA VAL A 144 -16.51 33.98 0.01
C VAL A 144 -17.01 32.95 1.04
N SER A 145 -18.30 32.62 0.98
CA SER A 145 -18.93 31.65 1.90
C SER A 145 -18.31 30.25 1.83
N GLU A 146 -17.88 29.84 0.64
CA GLU A 146 -17.27 28.54 0.36
C GLU A 146 -15.93 28.40 1.07
N TRP A 147 -15.14 29.49 1.20
CA TRP A 147 -13.90 29.46 1.97
C TRP A 147 -14.15 29.13 3.44
N LYS A 148 -15.18 29.72 4.05
CA LYS A 148 -15.55 29.44 5.45
C LYS A 148 -15.89 27.97 5.66
N TRP A 149 -16.65 27.40 4.73
CA TRP A 149 -17.01 25.98 4.80
C TRP A 149 -15.78 25.08 4.61
N VAL A 150 -14.92 25.39 3.63
CA VAL A 150 -13.69 24.63 3.37
C VAL A 150 -12.74 24.68 4.56
N GLU A 151 -12.57 25.84 5.19
CA GLU A 151 -11.78 26.01 6.40
C GLU A 151 -12.31 25.16 7.57
N GLU A 152 -13.62 25.12 7.77
CA GLU A 152 -14.24 24.32 8.83
C GLU A 152 -14.08 22.81 8.62
N LYS A 153 -14.16 22.32 7.37
CA LYS A 153 -14.14 20.88 7.07
C LYS A 153 -12.75 20.33 6.72
N ALA A 154 -11.73 21.20 6.60
CA ALA A 154 -10.38 20.80 6.24
C ALA A 154 -9.72 19.90 7.30
N SER A 155 -9.01 18.87 6.83
CA SER A 155 -8.15 18.02 7.65
C SER A 155 -6.75 18.61 7.81
N PHE A 156 -6.31 19.41 6.84
CA PHE A 156 -5.05 20.17 6.90
C PHE A 156 -5.25 21.57 6.35
N VAL A 157 -4.57 22.53 6.96
CA VAL A 157 -4.69 23.94 6.62
C VAL A 157 -3.30 24.55 6.52
N HIS A 158 -3.08 25.27 5.43
CA HIS A 158 -1.97 26.17 5.24
C HIS A 158 -2.55 27.55 4.92
N ALA A 159 -2.72 28.35 5.97
CA ALA A 159 -3.30 29.69 5.88
C ALA A 159 -2.43 30.68 6.65
N ARG A 160 -2.57 31.98 6.33
CA ARG A 160 -1.93 33.11 7.05
C ARG A 160 -0.39 33.14 6.97
N ASN A 161 0.15 32.87 5.79
CA ASN A 161 1.56 33.12 5.46
C ASN A 161 1.89 34.64 5.43
N GLY A 162 2.05 35.25 6.61
CA GLY A 162 2.33 36.69 6.74
C GLY A 162 1.07 37.53 6.94
N GLN A 163 1.02 38.73 6.34
CA GLN A 163 -0.15 39.62 6.44
C GLN A 163 -1.26 39.27 5.44
N ASP A 164 -0.91 38.82 4.24
CA ASP A 164 -1.82 38.47 3.13
C ASP A 164 -1.41 37.12 2.50
N GLY A 165 -1.37 36.06 3.30
CA GLY A 165 -0.77 34.78 2.89
C GLY A 165 -1.61 33.93 1.93
N VAL A 166 -0.95 33.02 1.20
CA VAL A 166 -1.60 31.98 0.36
C VAL A 166 -2.46 31.05 1.23
N TRP A 167 -3.66 30.73 0.75
CA TRP A 167 -4.67 29.88 1.39
C TRP A 167 -4.72 28.53 0.68
N GLU A 168 -4.33 27.45 1.36
CA GLU A 168 -4.47 26.07 0.88
C GLU A 168 -5.12 25.20 1.96
N PHE A 169 -6.17 24.49 1.58
CA PHE A 169 -6.95 23.64 2.49
C PHE A 169 -7.11 22.26 1.89
N VAL A 170 -6.95 21.24 2.72
CA VAL A 170 -7.03 19.84 2.27
C VAL A 170 -8.26 19.18 2.87
N LEU A 171 -9.18 18.78 2.01
CA LEU A 171 -10.35 17.98 2.37
C LEU A 171 -10.01 16.49 2.24
N ASN A 172 -10.31 15.71 3.28
CA ASN A 172 -10.29 14.25 3.21
C ASN A 172 -11.62 13.76 2.62
N LEU A 173 -11.58 13.17 1.43
CA LEU A 173 -12.79 12.81 0.68
C LEU A 173 -13.49 11.54 1.18
N ALA A 174 -12.86 10.80 2.10
CA ALA A 174 -13.49 9.69 2.82
C ALA A 174 -14.56 10.17 3.82
N ASN A 175 -14.50 11.43 4.26
CA ASN A 175 -15.52 12.02 5.12
C ASN A 175 -16.80 12.27 4.31
N SER A 176 -17.96 12.15 4.97
CA SER A 176 -19.26 12.50 4.41
C SER A 176 -19.75 13.82 5.02
N TRP A 177 -20.37 14.68 4.21
CA TRP A 177 -20.93 15.96 4.62
C TRP A 177 -22.30 16.17 3.99
N ASP A 178 -23.27 16.62 4.77
CA ASP A 178 -24.66 16.84 4.34
C ASP A 178 -24.93 18.30 3.95
N ASP A 179 -23.98 19.19 4.22
CA ASP A 179 -24.10 20.65 4.13
C ASP A 179 -23.12 21.28 3.10
N ILE A 180 -22.72 20.53 2.07
CA ILE A 180 -21.77 20.99 1.05
C ILE A 180 -22.36 22.18 0.28
N PRO A 181 -21.66 23.33 0.19
CA PRO A 181 -22.10 24.47 -0.63
C PRO A 181 -22.31 24.09 -2.09
N GLU A 182 -23.37 24.62 -2.71
CA GLU A 182 -23.82 24.23 -4.05
C GLU A 182 -22.71 24.26 -5.11
N LYS A 183 -21.85 25.30 -5.08
CA LYS A 183 -20.73 25.43 -6.03
C LYS A 183 -19.62 24.40 -5.85
N LEU A 184 -19.45 23.85 -4.63
CA LEU A 184 -18.42 22.84 -4.32
C LEU A 184 -18.87 21.41 -4.65
N VAL A 185 -20.19 21.17 -4.72
CA VAL A 185 -20.74 19.83 -4.98
C VAL A 185 -20.16 19.20 -6.25
N PRO A 186 -20.14 19.86 -7.43
CA PRO A 186 -19.64 19.23 -8.66
C PRO A 186 -18.15 18.86 -8.57
N VAL A 187 -17.36 19.69 -7.89
CA VAL A 187 -15.91 19.50 -7.76
C VAL A 187 -15.60 18.33 -6.84
N ILE A 188 -16.25 18.26 -5.67
CA ILE A 188 -16.09 17.17 -4.71
C ILE A 188 -16.61 15.85 -5.30
N SER A 189 -17.77 15.87 -5.96
CA SER A 189 -18.33 14.70 -6.63
C SER A 189 -17.42 14.19 -7.74
N SER A 190 -16.85 15.08 -8.56
CA SER A 190 -15.87 14.69 -9.60
C SER A 190 -14.61 14.10 -8.98
N ALA A 191 -14.03 14.72 -7.95
CA ALA A 191 -12.84 14.21 -7.30
C ALA A 191 -13.06 12.82 -6.68
N ARG A 192 -14.24 12.58 -6.07
CA ARG A 192 -14.62 11.25 -5.57
C ARG A 192 -14.84 10.23 -6.69
N ALA A 193 -15.46 10.63 -7.80
CA ALA A 193 -15.65 9.77 -8.97
C ALA A 193 -14.31 9.36 -9.60
N ASP A 194 -13.30 10.22 -9.50
CA ASP A 194 -11.92 9.95 -9.93
C ASP A 194 -11.09 9.20 -8.86
N HIS A 195 -11.72 8.76 -7.77
CA HIS A 195 -11.08 8.04 -6.65
C HIS A 195 -9.94 8.81 -5.96
N ALA A 196 -10.00 10.15 -5.93
CA ALA A 196 -9.09 10.95 -5.13
C ALA A 196 -9.35 10.73 -3.62
N GLY A 197 -8.30 10.53 -2.84
CA GLY A 197 -8.40 10.45 -1.37
C GLY A 197 -8.46 11.83 -0.71
N TYR A 198 -7.81 12.81 -1.34
CA TYR A 198 -7.76 14.18 -0.86
C TYR A 198 -7.98 15.20 -1.98
N LEU A 199 -8.62 16.31 -1.63
CA LEU A 199 -8.78 17.47 -2.49
C LEU A 199 -8.13 18.69 -1.83
N ILE A 200 -7.11 19.24 -2.48
CA ILE A 200 -6.53 20.54 -2.13
C ILE A 200 -7.34 21.62 -2.82
N ILE A 201 -7.90 22.54 -2.03
CA ILE A 201 -8.51 23.77 -2.51
C ILE A 201 -7.57 24.91 -2.16
N HIS A 202 -7.08 25.62 -3.17
CA HIS A 202 -6.11 26.69 -2.99
C HIS A 202 -6.54 27.99 -3.67
N GLN A 203 -5.99 29.10 -3.20
CA GLN A 203 -6.05 30.36 -3.92
C GLN A 203 -5.03 30.34 -5.08
N GLY A 204 -5.39 30.88 -6.23
CA GLY A 204 -4.44 31.14 -7.31
C GLY A 204 -3.34 32.12 -6.87
N THR A 205 -2.11 31.88 -7.30
CA THR A 205 -0.97 32.81 -7.12
C THR A 205 -1.08 34.02 -8.02
#